data_AF-A0A529QFE0-F1
#
_entry.id   AF-A0A529QFE0-F1
#
_cell.length_a   1.000
_cell.length_b   1.000
_cell.length_c   1.000
_cell.angle_alpha   90.00
_cell.angle_beta   90.00
_cell.angle_gamma   90.00
#
_symmetry.space_group_name_H-M   'P 1'
#
loop_
_entity.id
_entity.type
_entity.pdbx_description
1 polymer ?
#
loop_
_entity_poly.entity_id
_entity_poly.type
_entity_poly.pdbx_seq_one_letter_code
_entity_poly.pdbx_strand_id
1 'polypeptide(L)'
;VCTTGMIYASLKPVAQWHSRYTLPAYLIFAAMTGSVLANALLQGFKLGSTAMLAWALLATFAGWGWKLATWRYNDRLEIPTNTNTATGLAGGTVRSIEWPHTEENYLLKEMGFRIARKHSAKLRRIAQALAFIAPAVLLVIAIALPWPFAAIASVLAAICQLAGMLVERWLFFAEAKHTVMLYYGRA
;
A
#
# COMPACT_ATOMS: atom_id res chain seq x y z
N VAL A 1 -9.95 -10.09 6.30
CA VAL A 1 -8.79 -9.81 5.42
C VAL A 1 -9.12 -10.02 3.95
N CYS A 2 -9.54 -11.23 3.53
CA CYS A 2 -9.91 -11.48 2.12
C CYS A 2 -11.05 -10.57 1.63
N THR A 3 -12.12 -10.44 2.42
CA THR A 3 -13.26 -9.57 2.11
C THR A 3 -12.82 -8.13 1.88
N THR A 4 -11.99 -7.58 2.77
CA THR A 4 -11.42 -6.22 2.65
C THR A 4 -10.59 -6.07 1.38
N GLY A 5 -9.72 -7.01 1.07
CA GLY A 5 -8.94 -6.99 -0.17
C GLY A 5 -9.83 -7.03 -1.42
N MET A 6 -10.92 -7.81 -1.38
CA MET A 6 -11.86 -7.94 -2.49
C MET A 6 -12.73 -6.70 -2.71
N ILE A 7 -13.01 -5.89 -1.68
CA ILE A 7 -13.68 -4.59 -1.86
C ILE A 7 -12.87 -3.70 -2.81
N TYR A 8 -11.53 -3.70 -2.69
CA TYR A 8 -10.68 -2.92 -3.59
C TYR A 8 -10.46 -3.63 -4.92
N ALA A 9 -10.23 -4.95 -4.89
CA ALA A 9 -9.98 -5.72 -6.10
C ALA A 9 -11.21 -5.80 -7.03
N SER A 10 -12.43 -5.54 -6.56
CA SER A 10 -13.62 -5.50 -7.42
C SER A 10 -13.84 -4.15 -8.12
N LEU A 11 -13.14 -3.09 -7.71
CA LEU A 11 -13.30 -1.73 -8.26
C LEU A 11 -12.56 -1.54 -9.58
N LYS A 12 -13.16 -2.05 -10.67
CA LYS A 12 -12.68 -1.88 -12.06
C LYS A 12 -12.26 -0.44 -12.44
N PRO A 13 -12.93 0.64 -11.96
CA PRO A 13 -12.54 2.01 -12.31
C PRO A 13 -11.18 2.47 -11.78
N VAL A 14 -10.53 1.71 -10.89
CA VAL A 14 -9.19 2.01 -10.37
C VAL A 14 -8.26 0.84 -10.68
N ALA A 15 -7.53 0.94 -11.78
CA ALA A 15 -6.77 -0.17 -12.34
C ALA A 15 -5.66 -0.70 -11.40
N GLN A 16 -5.10 0.16 -10.53
CA GLN A 16 -4.11 -0.24 -9.53
C GLN A 16 -4.73 -1.10 -8.41
N TRP A 17 -6.00 -0.85 -8.07
CA TRP A 17 -6.74 -1.63 -7.08
C TRP A 17 -7.32 -2.91 -7.68
N HIS A 18 -7.85 -2.83 -8.90
CA HIS A 18 -8.32 -3.97 -9.68
C HIS A 18 -7.15 -4.74 -10.29
N SER A 19 -6.31 -5.32 -9.44
CA SER A 19 -5.15 -6.09 -9.85
C SER A 19 -5.05 -7.42 -9.09
N ARG A 20 -4.39 -8.40 -9.71
CA ARG A 20 -4.06 -9.68 -9.07
C ARG A 20 -3.11 -9.54 -7.87
N TYR A 21 -2.51 -8.36 -7.67
CA TYR A 21 -1.60 -8.08 -6.55
C TYR A 21 -2.33 -7.68 -5.28
N THR A 22 -3.55 -7.13 -5.40
CA THR A 22 -4.30 -6.55 -4.28
C THR A 22 -4.65 -7.59 -3.23
N LEU A 23 -5.40 -8.65 -3.58
CA LEU A 23 -5.82 -9.64 -2.60
C LEU A 23 -4.64 -10.32 -1.88
N PRO A 24 -3.60 -10.83 -2.58
CA PRO A 24 -2.46 -11.41 -1.89
C PRO A 24 -1.71 -10.41 -1.01
N ALA A 25 -1.60 -9.13 -1.41
CA ALA A 25 -0.96 -8.11 -0.58
C ALA A 25 -1.64 -7.99 0.79
N TYR A 26 -2.97 -8.00 0.84
CA TYR A 26 -3.71 -7.96 2.11
C TYR A 26 -3.41 -9.17 3.01
N LEU A 27 -3.33 -10.36 2.43
CA LEU A 27 -3.04 -11.58 3.19
C LEU A 27 -1.60 -11.59 3.70
N ILE A 28 -0.65 -11.24 2.84
CA ILE A 28 0.77 -11.16 3.18
C ILE A 28 0.98 -10.10 4.26
N PHE A 29 0.41 -8.90 4.10
CA PHE A 29 0.57 -7.83 5.09
C PHE A 29 -0.11 -8.14 6.42
N ALA A 30 -1.28 -8.81 6.41
CA ALA A 30 -1.91 -9.26 7.64
C ALA A 30 -1.08 -10.32 8.37
N ALA A 31 -0.52 -11.30 7.64
CA ALA A 31 0.38 -12.30 8.23
C ALA A 31 1.67 -11.66 8.76
N MET A 32 2.26 -10.75 7.98
CA MET A 32 3.45 -9.99 8.35
C MET A 32 3.25 -9.18 9.62
N THR A 33 2.32 -8.22 9.63
CA THR A 33 2.11 -7.36 10.80
C THR A 33 1.58 -8.13 12.00
N GLY A 34 0.71 -9.12 11.76
CA GLY A 34 0.19 -10.01 12.79
C GLY A 34 1.31 -10.81 13.46
N SER A 35 2.27 -11.34 12.68
CA SER A 35 3.40 -12.09 13.23
C SER A 35 4.36 -11.21 14.05
N VAL A 36 4.69 -10.00 13.58
CA VAL A 36 5.55 -9.07 14.34
C VAL A 36 4.87 -8.62 15.63
N LEU A 37 3.57 -8.31 15.59
CA LEU A 37 2.80 -7.95 16.78
C LEU A 37 2.69 -9.12 17.76
N ALA A 38 2.38 -10.32 17.28
CA ALA A 38 2.31 -11.52 18.11
C ALA A 38 3.68 -11.82 18.76
N ASN A 39 4.78 -11.67 18.02
CA ASN A 39 6.13 -11.79 18.59
C ASN A 39 6.37 -10.77 19.72
N ALA A 40 6.00 -9.50 19.51
CA ALA A 40 6.15 -8.47 20.54
C ALA A 40 5.38 -8.81 21.83
N LEU A 41 4.14 -9.30 21.70
CA LEU A 41 3.33 -9.75 22.84
C LEU A 41 3.96 -10.94 23.55
N LEU A 42 4.36 -11.98 22.81
CA LEU A 42 4.98 -13.18 23.37
C LEU A 42 6.28 -12.84 24.13
N GLN A 43 7.13 -11.98 23.56
CA GLN A 43 8.34 -11.50 24.22
C GLN A 43 8.04 -10.70 25.50
N GLY A 44 6.96 -9.91 25.52
CA GLY A 44 6.49 -9.19 26.70
C GLY A 44 6.09 -10.12 27.85
N PHE A 45 5.49 -11.27 27.54
CA PHE A 45 5.12 -12.30 28.52
C PHE A 45 6.22 -13.33 28.80
N LYS A 46 7.45 -13.13 28.28
CA LYS A 46 8.56 -14.11 28.36
C LYS A 46 8.24 -15.47 27.72
N LEU A 47 7.31 -15.50 26.77
CA LEU A 47 6.94 -16.66 25.95
C LEU A 47 7.48 -16.55 24.52
N GLY A 48 8.42 -15.62 24.28
CA GLY A 48 9.05 -15.42 22.99
C GLY A 48 9.85 -16.66 22.54
N SER A 49 9.84 -16.93 21.25
CA SER A 49 10.62 -18.03 20.66
C SER A 49 11.38 -17.56 19.43
N THR A 50 12.56 -18.14 19.20
CA THR A 50 13.36 -17.87 18.00
C THR A 50 12.62 -18.27 16.72
N ALA A 51 11.79 -19.31 16.78
CA ALA A 51 10.93 -19.71 15.66
C ALA A 51 9.93 -18.61 15.27
N MET A 52 9.30 -17.95 16.25
CA MET A 52 8.37 -16.86 16.00
C MET A 52 9.08 -15.63 15.43
N LEU A 53 10.26 -15.29 15.96
CA LEU A 53 11.10 -14.21 15.41
C LEU A 53 11.50 -14.48 13.96
N ALA A 54 11.96 -15.69 13.66
CA ALA A 54 12.33 -16.10 12.31
C ALA A 54 11.13 -16.03 11.35
N TRP A 55 9.96 -16.50 11.79
CA TRP A 55 8.73 -16.40 11.01
C TRP A 55 8.35 -14.94 10.73
N ALA A 56 8.38 -14.08 11.74
CA ALA A 56 8.06 -12.67 11.61
C ALA A 56 9.03 -11.93 10.67
N LEU A 57 10.32 -12.30 10.72
CA LEU A 57 11.35 -11.77 9.83
C LEU A 57 11.13 -12.22 8.37
N LEU A 58 10.87 -13.51 8.14
CA LEU A 58 10.55 -14.06 6.82
C LEU A 58 9.29 -13.42 6.23
N ALA A 59 8.24 -13.28 7.04
CA ALA A 59 7.01 -12.62 6.62
C ALA A 59 7.24 -11.14 6.27
N THR A 60 8.14 -10.45 7.00
CA THR A 60 8.55 -9.06 6.70
C THR A 60 9.27 -8.97 5.35
N PHE A 61 10.19 -9.88 5.06
CA PHE A 61 10.85 -9.92 3.74
C PHE A 61 9.88 -10.29 2.61
N ALA A 62 8.98 -11.25 2.83
CA ALA A 62 7.94 -11.61 1.86
C ALA A 62 7.02 -10.41 1.55
N GLY A 63 6.60 -9.68 2.59
CA GLY A 63 5.83 -8.44 2.44
C GLY A 63 6.59 -7.36 1.67
N TRP A 64 7.87 -7.16 2.00
CA TRP A 64 8.69 -6.17 1.31
C TRP A 64 8.85 -6.49 -0.18
N GLY A 65 9.19 -7.75 -0.50
CA GLY A 65 9.31 -8.22 -1.88
C GLY A 65 8.01 -8.07 -2.65
N TRP A 66 6.88 -8.44 -2.05
CA TRP A 66 5.55 -8.28 -2.66
C TRP A 66 5.21 -6.82 -2.92
N LYS A 67 5.55 -5.91 -1.99
CA LYS A 67 5.30 -4.48 -2.15
C LYS A 67 6.12 -3.89 -3.29
N LEU A 68 7.40 -4.25 -3.39
CA LEU A 68 8.26 -3.84 -4.50
C LEU A 68 7.74 -4.34 -5.85
N ALA A 69 7.29 -5.61 -5.92
CA ALA A 69 6.67 -6.16 -7.12
C ALA A 69 5.39 -5.40 -7.50
N THR A 70 4.56 -5.07 -6.51
CA THR A 70 3.32 -4.32 -6.71
C THR A 70 3.60 -2.90 -7.23
N TRP A 71 4.58 -2.19 -6.67
CA TRP A 71 4.97 -0.87 -7.18
C TRP A 71 5.52 -0.96 -8.61
N ARG A 72 6.39 -1.93 -8.90
CA ARG A 72 6.90 -2.13 -10.27
C ARG A 72 5.80 -2.41 -11.27
N TYR A 73 4.79 -3.19 -10.89
CA TYR A 73 3.61 -3.44 -11.72
C TYR A 73 2.80 -2.15 -11.91
N ASN A 74 2.50 -1.44 -10.82
CA ASN A 74 1.71 -0.20 -10.87
C ASN A 74 2.39 0.93 -11.64
N ASP A 75 3.72 1.04 -11.57
CA ASP A 75 4.48 2.06 -12.28
C ASP A 75 4.50 1.84 -13.80
N ARG A 76 4.27 0.59 -14.25
CA ARG A 76 4.12 0.20 -15.67
C ARG A 76 2.66 0.18 -16.12
N LEU A 77 1.73 0.47 -15.22
CA LEU A 77 0.31 0.35 -15.49
C LEU A 77 -0.17 1.57 -16.27
N GLU A 78 -0.61 1.33 -17.50
CA GLU A 78 -1.32 2.32 -18.31
C GLU A 78 -2.83 2.18 -18.09
N ILE A 79 -3.56 3.29 -18.15
CA ILE A 79 -5.03 3.25 -18.05
C ILE A 79 -5.54 2.65 -19.37
N PRO A 80 -6.20 1.47 -19.37
CA PRO A 80 -6.56 0.74 -20.59
C PRO A 80 -7.75 1.37 -21.34
N THR A 81 -8.15 2.58 -20.96
CA THR A 81 -9.27 3.31 -21.54
C THR A 81 -8.84 4.76 -21.78
N ASN A 82 -9.35 5.35 -22.85
CA ASN A 82 -9.16 6.74 -23.22
C ASN A 82 -10.51 7.48 -23.21
N THR A 83 -10.50 8.79 -23.44
CA THR A 83 -11.73 9.59 -23.43
C THR A 83 -12.77 9.08 -24.43
N ASN A 84 -12.35 8.63 -25.62
CA ASN A 84 -13.25 8.07 -26.63
C ASN A 84 -13.95 6.79 -26.15
N THR A 85 -13.19 5.83 -25.59
CA THR A 85 -13.77 4.58 -25.09
C THR A 85 -14.59 4.77 -23.81
N ALA A 86 -14.25 5.77 -22.99
CA ALA A 86 -15.02 6.12 -21.81
C ALA A 86 -16.38 6.77 -22.15
N THR A 87 -16.45 7.56 -23.23
CA THR A 87 -17.69 8.22 -23.69
C THR A 87 -18.46 7.40 -24.73
N GLY A 88 -17.88 6.34 -25.29
CA GLY A 88 -18.48 5.53 -26.35
C GLY A 88 -18.48 6.21 -27.73
N LEU A 89 -17.73 7.29 -27.90
CA LEU A 89 -17.65 8.04 -29.17
C LEU A 89 -16.58 7.44 -30.09
N ALA A 90 -16.95 7.17 -31.34
CA ALA A 90 -16.06 6.61 -32.36
C ALA A 90 -15.51 7.70 -33.30
N GLY A 91 -14.22 7.59 -33.66
CA GLY A 91 -13.54 8.50 -34.58
C GLY A 91 -13.11 9.84 -33.97
N GLY A 92 -12.03 10.42 -34.49
CA GLY A 92 -11.49 11.71 -34.04
C GLY A 92 -10.91 11.73 -32.62
N THR A 93 -10.45 12.90 -32.18
CA THR A 93 -9.96 13.11 -30.80
C THR A 93 -11.08 13.73 -29.97
N VAL A 94 -11.64 12.96 -29.02
CA VAL A 94 -12.67 13.49 -28.12
C VAL A 94 -11.99 14.40 -27.10
N ARG A 95 -12.45 15.66 -27.02
CA ARG A 95 -12.03 16.63 -26.02
C ARG A 95 -13.25 17.23 -25.34
N SER A 96 -13.11 17.54 -24.05
CA SER A 96 -14.11 18.34 -23.35
C SER A 96 -14.07 19.77 -23.90
N ILE A 97 -15.21 20.28 -24.36
CA ILE A 97 -15.36 21.67 -24.83
C ILE A 97 -15.76 22.56 -23.65
N GLU A 98 -16.71 22.08 -22.86
CA GLU A 98 -17.20 22.77 -21.67
C GLU A 98 -17.46 21.74 -20.57
N TRP A 99 -17.28 22.16 -19.33
CA TRP A 99 -17.47 21.30 -18.18
C TRP A 99 -18.95 21.32 -17.78
N PRO A 100 -19.52 20.22 -17.28
CA PRO A 100 -20.92 20.18 -16.83
C PRO A 100 -21.17 21.00 -15.55
N HIS A 101 -20.19 21.78 -15.11
CA HIS A 101 -20.21 22.60 -13.92
C HIS A 101 -19.30 23.81 -14.09
N THR A 102 -19.67 24.93 -13.48
CA THR A 102 -18.89 26.17 -13.51
C THR A 102 -17.83 26.21 -12.40
N GLU A 103 -18.01 25.43 -11.32
CA GLU A 103 -17.10 25.36 -10.17
C GLU A 103 -16.46 23.97 -10.00
N GLU A 104 -15.35 23.87 -9.26
CA GLU A 104 -14.74 22.58 -8.94
C GLU A 104 -15.64 21.73 -8.04
N ASN A 105 -16.11 20.62 -8.58
CA ASN A 105 -16.90 19.65 -7.84
C ASN A 105 -16.06 18.73 -6.95
N TYR A 106 -16.76 17.93 -6.12
CA TYR A 106 -16.14 16.97 -5.22
C TYR A 106 -15.17 16.00 -5.93
N LEU A 107 -15.53 15.50 -7.12
CA LEU A 107 -14.71 14.54 -7.87
C LEU A 107 -13.38 15.16 -8.31
N LEU A 108 -13.35 16.44 -8.69
CA LEU A 108 -12.10 17.08 -9.10
C LEU A 108 -11.18 17.36 -7.92
N LYS A 109 -11.75 17.65 -6.74
CA LYS A 109 -11.01 17.85 -5.49
C LYS A 109 -10.44 16.54 -4.95
N GLU A 110 -11.25 15.47 -4.93
CA GLU A 110 -10.93 14.19 -4.28
C GLU A 110 -10.46 13.09 -5.23
N MET A 111 -10.60 13.21 -6.55
CA MET A 111 -10.15 12.18 -7.50
C MET A 111 -9.14 12.72 -8.51
N GLY A 112 -9.00 14.06 -8.62
CA GLY A 112 -7.98 14.71 -9.45
C GLY A 112 -6.58 14.74 -8.83
N PHE A 113 -6.46 14.41 -7.53
CA PHE A 113 -5.29 14.46 -6.64
C PHE A 113 -3.92 14.74 -7.32
N ARG A 114 -3.58 16.02 -7.45
CA ARG A 114 -2.24 16.48 -7.88
C ARG A 114 -1.21 16.50 -6.74
N ILE A 115 -1.62 16.85 -5.52
CA ILE A 115 -0.69 17.07 -4.38
C ILE A 115 -0.09 15.75 -3.88
N ALA A 116 -0.87 14.67 -3.87
CA ALA A 116 -0.45 13.38 -3.36
C ALA A 116 0.64 12.72 -4.23
N ARG A 117 0.60 12.95 -5.55
CA ARG A 117 1.62 12.47 -6.50
C ARG A 117 2.98 13.15 -6.30
N LYS A 118 3.01 14.44 -5.97
CA LYS A 118 4.25 15.21 -5.77
C LYS A 118 5.13 14.65 -4.65
N HIS A 119 4.52 14.03 -3.64
CA HIS A 119 5.23 13.48 -2.48
C HIS A 119 5.30 11.94 -2.44
N SER A 120 4.75 11.26 -3.45
CA SER A 120 4.71 9.79 -3.55
C SER A 120 6.10 9.16 -3.33
N ALA A 121 7.13 9.63 -4.04
CA ALA A 121 8.49 9.11 -3.91
C ALA A 121 9.11 9.29 -2.50
N LYS A 122 8.78 10.39 -1.80
CA LYS A 122 9.21 10.60 -0.41
C LYS A 122 8.49 9.64 0.52
N LEU A 123 7.19 9.49 0.35
CA LEU A 123 6.37 8.60 1.17
C LEU A 123 6.70 7.12 0.93
N ARG A 124 7.00 6.71 -0.31
CA ARG A 124 7.48 5.36 -0.62
C ARG A 124 8.76 5.04 0.15
N ARG A 125 9.69 6.00 0.27
CA ARG A 125 10.91 5.85 1.09
C ARG A 125 10.58 5.71 2.57
N ILE A 126 9.66 6.52 3.09
CA ILE A 126 9.19 6.42 4.49
C ILE A 126 8.54 5.06 4.76
N ALA A 127 7.67 4.60 3.87
CA ALA A 127 7.05 3.28 3.97
C ALA A 127 8.10 2.17 3.93
N GLN A 128 9.11 2.26 3.06
CA GLN A 128 10.20 1.29 3.03
C GLN A 128 11.01 1.25 4.33
N ALA A 129 11.36 2.43 4.84
CA ALA A 129 12.11 2.55 6.09
C ALA A 129 11.32 2.00 7.29
N LEU A 130 10.07 2.42 7.46
CA LEU A 130 9.28 2.10 8.66
C LEU A 130 8.56 0.76 8.61
N ALA A 131 8.03 0.33 7.45
CA ALA A 131 7.25 -0.91 7.37
C ALA A 131 8.13 -2.17 7.18
N PHE A 132 9.34 -2.01 6.66
CA PHE A 132 10.18 -3.16 6.27
C PHE A 132 11.59 -3.08 6.86
N ILE A 133 12.37 -2.04 6.57
CA ILE A 133 13.79 -1.98 6.95
C ILE A 133 13.97 -1.93 8.46
N ALA A 134 13.37 -0.94 9.13
CA ALA A 134 13.51 -0.79 10.58
C ALA A 134 12.96 -2.01 11.34
N PRO A 135 11.76 -2.55 11.03
CA PRO A 135 11.29 -3.78 11.65
C PRO A 135 12.21 -4.97 11.41
N ALA A 136 12.73 -5.18 10.20
CA ALA A 136 13.65 -6.28 9.92
C ALA A 136 14.95 -6.17 10.74
N VAL A 137 15.54 -4.98 10.82
CA VAL A 137 16.74 -4.73 11.65
C VAL A 137 16.43 -4.97 13.12
N LEU A 138 15.30 -4.47 13.63
CA LEU A 138 14.90 -4.64 15.02
C LEU A 138 14.62 -6.12 15.37
N LEU A 139 14.04 -6.89 14.45
CA LEU A 139 13.85 -8.33 14.63
C LEU A 139 15.19 -9.09 14.65
N VAL A 140 16.16 -8.71 13.81
CA VAL A 140 17.52 -9.29 13.85
C VAL A 140 18.20 -8.96 15.19
N ILE A 141 18.07 -7.72 15.67
CA ILE A 141 18.56 -7.32 17.00
C ILE A 141 17.88 -8.15 18.10
N ALA A 142 16.57 -8.39 17.99
CA ALA A 142 15.82 -9.20 18.94
C ALA A 142 16.24 -10.67 18.96
N ILE A 143 16.76 -11.21 17.84
CA ILE A 143 17.35 -12.55 17.78
C ILE A 143 18.72 -12.58 18.48
N ALA A 144 19.52 -11.52 18.32
CA ALA A 144 20.90 -11.49 18.79
C ALA A 144 21.04 -11.14 20.28
N LEU A 145 20.08 -10.42 20.86
CA LEU A 145 20.15 -9.95 22.24
C LEU A 145 19.31 -10.79 23.20
N PRO A 146 19.72 -10.90 24.49
CA PRO A 146 18.91 -11.56 25.49
C PRO A 146 17.72 -10.71 25.94
N TRP A 147 16.80 -11.31 26.69
CA TRP A 147 15.80 -10.58 27.45
C TRP A 147 16.49 -9.68 28.51
N PRO A 148 16.05 -8.42 28.72
CA PRO A 148 14.84 -7.76 28.21
C PRO A 148 15.01 -7.01 26.87
N PHE A 149 16.24 -6.88 26.36
CA PHE A 149 16.51 -6.10 25.14
C PHE A 149 15.78 -6.66 23.91
N ALA A 150 15.66 -7.98 23.79
CA ALA A 150 14.87 -8.62 22.74
C ALA A 150 13.38 -8.21 22.76
N ALA A 151 12.80 -8.06 23.95
CA ALA A 151 11.41 -7.64 24.11
C ALA A 151 11.23 -6.18 23.70
N ILE A 152 12.14 -5.30 24.12
CA ILE A 152 12.13 -3.88 23.74
C ILE A 152 12.26 -3.74 22.21
N ALA A 153 13.21 -4.44 21.60
CA ALA A 153 13.39 -4.42 20.15
C ALA A 153 12.16 -4.95 19.40
N SER A 154 11.52 -6.02 19.91
CA SER A 154 10.31 -6.58 19.31
C SER A 154 9.12 -5.62 19.38
N VAL A 155 8.94 -4.90 20.50
CA VAL A 155 7.88 -3.89 20.64
C VAL A 155 8.13 -2.71 19.71
N LEU A 156 9.36 -2.22 19.63
CA LEU A 156 9.73 -1.16 18.68
C LEU A 156 9.50 -1.60 17.23
N ALA A 157 9.82 -2.86 16.89
CA ALA A 157 9.58 -3.41 15.56
C ALA A 157 8.10 -3.35 15.20
N ALA A 158 7.21 -3.75 16.12
CA ALA A 158 5.76 -3.69 15.91
C ALA A 158 5.26 -2.25 15.73
N ILE A 159 5.71 -1.31 16.57
CA ILE A 159 5.32 0.11 16.48
C ILE A 159 5.77 0.71 15.15
N CYS A 160 7.05 0.53 14.78
CA CYS A 160 7.58 1.00 13.50
C CYS A 160 6.80 0.40 12.33
N GLN A 161 6.56 -0.91 12.35
CA GLN A 161 5.88 -1.58 11.26
C GLN A 161 4.44 -1.10 11.08
N LEU A 162 3.70 -0.93 12.17
CA LEU A 162 2.33 -0.39 12.12
C LEU A 162 2.32 1.06 11.61
N ALA A 163 3.24 1.90 12.08
CA ALA A 163 3.37 3.28 11.60
C ALA A 163 3.71 3.33 10.09
N GLY A 164 4.63 2.48 9.64
CA GLY A 164 4.98 2.34 8.22
C GLY A 164 3.81 1.84 7.37
N MET A 165 3.00 0.90 7.89
CA MET A 165 1.82 0.40 7.22
C MET A 165 0.70 1.44 7.11
N LEU A 166 0.57 2.38 8.04
CA LEU A 166 -0.33 3.53 7.90
C LEU A 166 0.09 4.41 6.72
N VAL A 167 1.39 4.66 6.55
CA VAL A 167 1.92 5.40 5.39
C VAL A 167 1.72 4.62 4.09
N GLU A 168 1.94 3.31 4.10
CA GLU A 168 1.66 2.43 2.96
C GLU A 168 0.19 2.47 2.56
N ARG A 169 -0.71 2.44 3.56
CA ARG A 169 -2.15 2.51 3.35
C ARG A 169 -2.57 3.85 2.76
N TRP A 170 -1.97 4.94 3.24
CA TRP A 170 -2.20 6.26 2.67
C TRP A 170 -1.70 6.33 1.21
N LEU A 171 -0.51 5.79 0.92
CA LEU A 171 0.03 5.69 -0.44
C LEU A 171 -0.88 4.90 -1.39
N PHE A 172 -1.48 3.81 -0.91
CA PHE A 172 -2.42 2.99 -1.68
C PHE A 172 -3.61 3.82 -2.22
N PHE A 173 -4.07 4.81 -1.45
CA PHE A 173 -5.13 5.74 -1.88
C PHE A 173 -4.56 6.90 -2.70
N ALA A 174 -3.46 7.49 -2.26
CA ALA A 174 -2.83 8.64 -2.89
C ALA A 174 -2.35 8.38 -4.32
N GLU A 175 -1.91 7.16 -4.61
CA GLU A 175 -1.43 6.78 -5.95
C GLU A 175 -2.56 6.33 -6.88
N ALA A 176 -3.78 6.17 -6.38
CA ALA A 176 -4.93 5.67 -7.13
C ALA A 176 -5.35 6.61 -8.27
N LYS A 177 -5.32 6.12 -9.51
CA LYS A 177 -5.82 6.80 -10.70
C LYS A 177 -7.23 6.31 -11.00
N HIS A 178 -8.19 7.23 -10.97
CA HIS A 178 -9.61 6.95 -11.20
C HIS A 178 -9.98 7.28 -12.64
N THR A 179 -10.61 6.33 -13.36
CA THR A 179 -11.03 6.53 -14.76
C THR A 179 -12.05 7.65 -14.94
N VAL A 180 -12.74 8.09 -13.87
CA VAL A 180 -13.66 9.23 -13.89
C VAL A 180 -13.01 10.51 -14.42
N MET A 181 -11.70 10.66 -14.25
CA MET A 181 -10.96 11.83 -14.72
C MET A 181 -10.94 11.94 -16.26
N LEU A 182 -11.15 10.83 -16.98
CA LEU A 182 -11.21 10.82 -18.44
C LEU A 182 -12.43 11.58 -18.99
N TYR A 183 -13.57 11.58 -18.29
CA TYR A 183 -14.74 12.40 -18.65
C TYR A 183 -14.48 13.90 -18.55
N TYR A 184 -13.48 14.24 -17.73
CA TYR A 184 -13.01 15.60 -17.52
C TYR A 184 -11.82 15.97 -18.42
N GLY A 185 -11.45 15.11 -19.38
CA GLY A 185 -10.28 15.31 -20.23
C GLY A 185 -8.95 15.37 -19.47
N ARG A 186 -8.92 14.82 -18.24
CA ARG A 186 -7.71 14.74 -17.39
C ARG A 186 -7.27 13.28 -17.31
N ALA A 187 -6.07 12.97 -17.79
CA ALA A 187 -5.43 11.66 -17.63
C ALA A 187 -4.35 11.71 -16.54
#